data_AF-A0A3M1H9B7-F1
#
_entry.id   AF-A0A3M1H9B7-F1
#
_cell.length_a   1.000
_cell.length_b   1.000
_cell.length_c   1.000
_cell.angle_alpha   90.00
_cell.angle_beta   90.00
_cell.angle_gamma   90.00
#
_symmetry.space_group_name_H-M   'P 1'
#
loop_
_entity.id
_entity.type
_entity.pdbx_description
1 polymer ?
#
loop_
_entity_poly.entity_id
_entity_poly.type
_entity_poly.pdbx_seq_one_letter_code
_entity_poly.pdbx_strand_id
1 'polypeptide(L)'
;MDTMDWLSALAGLVLIALGSIPILNNFGIGPSWFAYPTTILSATIATWVIALAALFLIVAAVIEITNASHYGWWTFLIGAIALAIGGLQILGTFGIGPGLFGFTPHIMIYNVIMIIEGFFLVMAMFAMNF
;
A
#
# COMPACT_ATOMS: atom_id res chain seq x y z
N MET A 1 11.92 20.02 -1.72
CA MET A 1 10.54 19.51 -1.68
C MET A 1 9.92 19.65 -3.04
N ASP A 2 10.02 18.58 -3.81
CA ASP A 2 9.50 18.49 -5.17
C ASP A 2 8.05 18.02 -5.18
N THR A 3 7.42 18.11 -6.36
CA THR A 3 6.01 17.74 -6.54
C THR A 3 5.76 16.26 -6.19
N MET A 4 6.77 15.42 -6.39
CA MET A 4 6.67 14.00 -6.12
C MET A 4 6.75 13.67 -4.62
N ASP A 5 7.42 14.51 -3.83
CA ASP A 5 7.55 14.34 -2.37
C ASP A 5 6.20 14.47 -1.69
N TRP A 6 5.46 15.56 -1.99
CA TRP A 6 4.15 15.78 -1.38
C TRP A 6 3.13 14.75 -1.85
N LEU A 7 3.22 14.29 -3.10
CA LEU A 7 2.34 13.27 -3.63
C LEU A 7 2.57 11.93 -2.91
N SER A 8 3.83 11.61 -2.61
CA SER A 8 4.22 10.44 -1.82
C SER A 8 3.64 10.49 -0.42
N ALA A 9 3.81 11.62 0.29
CA ALA A 9 3.23 11.77 1.62
C ALA A 9 1.70 11.75 1.61
N LEU A 10 1.05 12.40 0.64
CA LEU A 10 -0.41 12.40 0.55
C LEU A 10 -0.94 10.99 0.27
N ALA A 11 -0.37 10.29 -0.70
CA ALA A 11 -0.72 8.90 -0.99
C ALA A 11 -0.50 8.01 0.23
N GLY A 12 0.61 8.21 0.96
CA GLY A 12 0.91 7.47 2.16
C GLY A 12 -0.09 7.71 3.31
N LEU A 13 -0.47 8.97 3.55
CA LEU A 13 -1.49 9.32 4.54
C LEU A 13 -2.85 8.72 4.19
N VAL A 14 -3.23 8.74 2.90
CA VAL A 14 -4.47 8.11 2.43
C VAL A 14 -4.44 6.60 2.69
N LEU A 15 -3.35 5.90 2.34
CA LEU A 15 -3.24 4.46 2.60
C LEU A 15 -3.27 4.11 4.08
N ILE A 16 -2.58 4.89 4.92
CA ILE A 16 -2.63 4.72 6.38
C ILE A 16 -4.08 4.89 6.86
N ALA A 17 -4.79 5.90 6.39
CA ALA A 17 -6.19 6.11 6.76
C ALA A 17 -7.07 4.93 6.29
N LEU A 18 -6.93 4.50 5.04
CA LEU A 18 -7.70 3.40 4.47
C LEU A 18 -7.45 2.07 5.18
N GLY A 19 -6.22 1.80 5.63
CA GLY A 19 -5.90 0.59 6.38
C GLY A 19 -6.25 0.68 7.87
N SER A 20 -6.08 1.84 8.51
CA SER A 20 -6.30 2.01 9.95
C SER A 20 -7.77 2.13 10.34
N ILE A 21 -8.60 2.81 9.54
CA ILE A 21 -10.03 2.99 9.84
C ILE A 21 -10.76 1.65 10.05
N PRO A 22 -10.65 0.66 9.15
CA PRO A 22 -11.30 -0.63 9.35
C PRO A 22 -10.75 -1.40 10.56
N ILE A 23 -9.45 -1.26 10.85
CA ILE A 23 -8.83 -1.90 12.02
C ILE A 23 -9.38 -1.28 13.31
N LEU A 24 -9.41 0.05 13.41
CA LEU A 24 -9.95 0.76 14.57
C LEU A 24 -11.42 0.40 14.80
N ASN A 25 -12.21 0.32 13.73
CA ASN A 25 -13.60 -0.13 13.81
C ASN A 25 -13.75 -1.55 14.36
N ASN A 26 -12.89 -2.48 13.96
CA ASN A 26 -12.90 -3.86 14.49
C ASN A 26 -12.63 -3.93 16.00
N PHE A 27 -11.93 -2.95 16.56
CA PHE A 27 -11.72 -2.83 18.00
C PHE A 27 -12.81 -2.02 18.71
N GLY A 28 -13.86 -1.59 18.01
CA GLY A 28 -14.90 -0.71 18.56
C GLY A 28 -14.40 0.70 18.86
N ILE A 29 -13.30 1.12 18.24
CA ILE A 29 -12.70 2.45 18.42
C ILE A 29 -13.13 3.35 17.27
N GLY A 30 -13.80 4.45 17.61
CA GLY A 30 -14.14 5.51 16.66
C GLY A 30 -15.64 5.71 16.48
N PRO A 31 -16.00 6.70 15.65
CA PRO A 31 -17.39 7.03 15.36
C PRO A 31 -18.05 5.97 14.46
N SER A 32 -19.38 5.91 14.46
CA SER A 32 -20.15 4.89 13.70
C SER A 32 -19.89 4.89 12.19
N TRP A 33 -19.39 5.99 11.63
CA TRP A 33 -19.01 6.06 10.22
C TRP A 33 -17.68 5.35 9.91
N PHE A 34 -16.88 4.96 10.92
CA PHE A 34 -15.73 4.05 10.73
C PHE A 34 -16.18 2.64 10.33
N ALA A 35 -17.41 2.25 10.68
CA ALA A 35 -18.07 1.06 10.17
C ALA A 35 -18.53 1.26 8.73
N TYR A 36 -17.67 1.87 7.90
CA TYR A 36 -17.88 1.97 6.46
C TYR A 36 -18.38 0.62 5.96
N PRO A 37 -19.41 0.59 5.08
CA PRO A 37 -19.86 -0.65 4.51
C PRO A 37 -18.65 -1.37 3.95
N THR A 38 -18.39 -2.60 4.40
CA THR A 38 -17.35 -3.49 3.87
C THR A 38 -17.49 -3.73 2.35
N THR A 39 -18.56 -3.21 1.75
CA THR A 39 -18.83 -3.11 0.32
C THR A 39 -18.11 -1.97 -0.42
N ILE A 40 -17.72 -0.86 0.23
CA ILE A 40 -17.03 0.26 -0.45
C ILE A 40 -15.56 -0.08 -0.73
N LEU A 41 -14.90 -0.75 0.21
CA LEU A 41 -13.55 -1.28 0.04
C LEU A 41 -13.64 -2.80 0.07
N SER A 42 -14.24 -3.35 -1.00
CA SER A 42 -14.23 -4.79 -1.20
C SER A 42 -12.79 -5.30 -1.26
N ALA A 43 -12.57 -6.56 -0.90
CA ALA A 43 -11.24 -7.18 -0.99
C ALA A 43 -10.61 -6.94 -2.37
N THR A 44 -11.41 -6.97 -3.45
CA THR A 44 -10.98 -6.65 -4.80
C THR A 44 -10.43 -5.22 -4.93
N ILE A 45 -11.16 -4.21 -4.45
CA ILE A 45 -10.72 -2.81 -4.52
C ILE A 45 -9.45 -2.62 -3.68
N ALA A 46 -9.38 -3.24 -2.51
CA ALA A 46 -8.20 -3.22 -1.66
C ALA A 46 -6.96 -3.76 -2.39
N THR A 47 -7.11 -4.89 -3.10
CA THR A 47 -6.03 -5.48 -3.91
C THR A 47 -5.52 -4.53 -4.98
N TRP A 48 -6.42 -3.84 -5.70
CA TRP A 48 -6.04 -2.85 -6.72
C TRP A 48 -5.32 -1.64 -6.12
N VAL A 49 -5.82 -1.12 -5.00
CA VAL A 49 -5.20 0.01 -4.29
C VAL A 49 -3.78 -0.36 -3.83
N ILE A 50 -3.61 -1.55 -3.23
CA ILE A 50 -2.29 -2.05 -2.81
C ILE A 50 -1.36 -2.21 -4.01
N ALA A 51 -1.80 -2.83 -5.11
CA ALA A 51 -0.92 -3.00 -6.26
C ALA A 51 -0.46 -1.66 -6.88
N LEU A 52 -1.35 -0.67 -6.96
CA LEU A 52 -1.02 0.66 -7.43
C LEU A 52 -0.11 1.41 -6.46
N ALA A 53 -0.38 1.32 -5.16
CA ALA A 53 0.46 1.89 -4.10
C ALA A 53 1.86 1.27 -4.09
N ALA A 54 1.97 -0.05 -4.18
CA ALA A 54 3.21 -0.79 -4.28
C ALA A 54 4.04 -0.35 -5.50
N LEU A 55 3.39 -0.21 -6.65
CA LEU A 55 4.05 0.26 -7.87
C LEU A 55 4.60 1.68 -7.68
N PHE A 56 3.79 2.58 -7.11
CA PHE A 56 4.21 3.94 -6.81
C PHE A 56 5.36 3.98 -5.80
N LEU A 57 5.31 3.12 -4.78
CA LEU A 57 6.35 2.96 -3.77
C LEU A 57 7.67 2.48 -4.39
N ILE A 58 7.61 1.55 -5.35
CA ILE A 58 8.78 1.10 -6.11
C ILE A 58 9.39 2.26 -6.92
N VAL A 59 8.58 3.08 -7.59
CA VAL A 59 9.07 4.24 -8.34
C VAL A 59 9.76 5.22 -7.39
N ALA A 60 9.16 5.53 -6.24
CA ALA A 60 9.76 6.36 -5.22
C ALA A 60 11.08 5.78 -4.70
N ALA A 61 11.11 4.47 -4.46
CA ALA A 61 12.29 3.75 -3.99
C ALA A 61 13.45 3.78 -5.00
N VAL A 62 13.17 3.65 -6.29
CA VAL A 62 14.21 3.74 -7.34
C VAL A 62 14.87 5.12 -7.33
N ILE A 63 14.09 6.17 -7.20
CA ILE A 63 14.59 7.56 -7.15
C ILE A 63 15.42 7.78 -5.89
N GLU A 64 14.96 7.21 -4.77
CA GLU A 64 15.69 7.24 -3.52
C GLU A 64 17.04 6.49 -3.58
N ILE A 65 17.07 5.32 -4.22
CA ILE A 65 18.31 4.54 -4.45
C ILE A 65 19.29 5.36 -5.30
N THR A 66 18.81 6.07 -6.33
CA THR A 66 19.68 6.91 -7.17
C THR A 66 20.29 8.08 -6.41
N ASN A 67 19.65 8.54 -5.34
CA ASN A 67 20.17 9.58 -4.44
C ASN A 67 21.07 9.01 -3.31
N ALA A 68 21.53 7.76 -3.43
CA ALA A 68 22.42 7.08 -2.48
C ALA A 68 21.86 6.89 -1.04
N SER A 69 20.54 7.01 -0.86
CA SER A 69 19.89 6.67 0.42
C SER A 69 19.85 5.15 0.60
N HIS A 70 20.32 4.67 1.75
CA HIS A 70 20.25 3.25 2.12
C HIS A 70 18.81 2.79 2.36
N TYR A 71 17.90 3.72 2.66
CA TYR A 71 16.49 3.42 2.91
C TYR A 71 15.76 3.03 1.62
N GLY A 72 16.21 3.50 0.45
CA GLY A 72 15.61 3.17 -0.85
C GLY A 72 15.58 1.67 -1.16
N TRP A 73 16.57 0.90 -0.72
CA TRP A 73 16.56 -0.56 -0.89
C TRP A 73 15.48 -1.25 -0.06
N TRP A 74 15.23 -0.76 1.17
CA TRP A 74 14.16 -1.29 2.02
C TRP A 74 12.79 -0.94 1.47
N THR A 75 12.60 0.32 1.06
CA THR A 75 11.40 0.81 0.38
C THR A 75 11.11 -0.03 -0.87
N PHE A 76 12.13 -0.32 -1.67
CA PHE A 76 12.01 -1.15 -2.88
C PHE A 76 11.60 -2.58 -2.55
N LEU A 77 12.25 -3.21 -1.57
CA LEU A 77 11.95 -4.59 -1.18
C LEU A 77 10.50 -4.73 -0.70
N ILE A 78 10.03 -3.78 0.11
CA ILE A 78 8.67 -3.78 0.65
C ILE A 78 7.65 -3.53 -0.47
N GLY A 79 7.93 -2.58 -1.35
CA GLY A 79 7.11 -2.34 -2.55
C GLY A 79 7.06 -3.57 -3.45
N ALA A 80 8.17 -4.28 -3.66
CA ALA A 80 8.19 -5.50 -4.47
C ALA A 80 7.37 -6.64 -3.84
N ILE A 81 7.45 -6.81 -2.52
CA ILE A 81 6.63 -7.81 -1.80
C ILE A 81 5.15 -7.45 -1.88
N ALA A 82 4.80 -6.19 -1.63
CA ALA A 82 3.40 -5.75 -1.68
C ALA A 82 2.84 -5.82 -3.11
N LEU A 83 3.64 -5.51 -4.13
CA LEU A 83 3.30 -5.69 -5.54
C LEU A 83 3.13 -7.17 -5.87
N ALA A 84 3.93 -8.07 -5.31
CA ALA A 84 3.72 -9.50 -5.48
C ALA A 84 2.40 -9.94 -4.82
N ILE A 85 2.08 -9.43 -3.63
CA ILE A 85 0.81 -9.78 -2.96
C ILE A 85 -0.39 -9.25 -3.74
N GLY A 86 -0.43 -7.96 -4.08
CA GLY A 86 -1.57 -7.37 -4.78
C GLY A 86 -1.59 -7.64 -6.29
N GLY A 87 -0.45 -7.52 -6.95
CA GLY A 87 -0.31 -7.68 -8.40
C GLY A 87 -0.52 -9.11 -8.88
N LEU A 88 0.00 -10.12 -8.17
CA LEU A 88 -0.26 -11.52 -8.54
C LEU A 88 -1.74 -11.86 -8.43
N GLN A 89 -2.43 -11.31 -7.42
CA GLN A 89 -3.88 -11.47 -7.26
C GLN A 89 -4.67 -10.90 -8.42
N ILE A 90 -4.30 -9.70 -8.85
CA ILE A 90 -4.89 -9.07 -10.04
C ILE A 90 -4.68 -9.96 -11.27
N LEU A 91 -3.46 -10.46 -11.50
CA LEU A 91 -3.20 -11.39 -12.62
C LEU A 91 -4.07 -12.65 -12.52
N GLY A 92 -4.25 -13.19 -11.31
CA GLY A 92 -5.14 -14.31 -11.04
C GLY A 92 -6.59 -14.03 -11.44
N THR A 93 -7.11 -12.81 -11.22
CA THR A 93 -8.47 -12.43 -11.65
C THR A 93 -8.65 -12.44 -13.17
N PHE A 94 -7.57 -12.27 -13.94
CA PHE A 94 -7.57 -12.38 -15.40
C PHE A 94 -7.28 -13.80 -15.91
N GLY A 95 -7.14 -14.78 -15.01
CA GLY A 95 -6.76 -16.15 -15.39
C GLY A 95 -5.31 -16.29 -15.83
N ILE A 96 -4.43 -15.34 -15.45
CA ILE A 96 -3.01 -15.35 -15.80
C ILE A 96 -2.23 -15.95 -14.63
N GLY A 97 -1.46 -17.01 -14.91
CA GLY A 97 -0.50 -17.62 -13.98
C GLY A 97 -1.01 -18.86 -13.23
N PRO A 98 -0.21 -19.37 -12.29
CA PRO A 98 -0.56 -20.56 -11.49
C PRO A 98 -1.76 -20.30 -10.58
N GLY A 99 -2.46 -21.35 -10.15
CA GLY A 99 -3.63 -21.23 -9.26
C GLY A 99 -3.37 -20.48 -7.94
N LEU A 100 -2.11 -20.42 -7.49
CA LEU A 100 -1.69 -19.63 -6.32
C LEU A 100 -1.87 -18.11 -6.51
N PHE A 101 -1.94 -17.62 -7.75
CA PHE A 101 -2.17 -16.21 -8.05
C PHE A 101 -3.62 -15.80 -7.75
N GLY A 102 -4.55 -16.75 -7.62
CA GLY A 102 -5.92 -16.45 -7.18
C GLY A 102 -6.11 -16.39 -5.66
N PHE A 103 -5.04 -16.49 -4.87
CA PHE A 103 -5.14 -16.49 -3.40
C PHE A 103 -5.65 -15.14 -2.89
N THR A 104 -6.76 -15.14 -2.16
CA THR A 104 -7.35 -13.94 -1.54
C THR A 104 -7.07 -13.91 -0.03
N PRO A 105 -6.07 -13.15 0.44
CA PRO A 105 -5.81 -12.92 1.85
C PRO A 105 -7.05 -12.43 2.59
N HIS A 106 -7.06 -12.70 3.90
CA HIS A 106 -8.04 -12.11 4.80
C HIS A 106 -7.97 -10.58 4.75
N ILE A 107 -9.10 -9.89 4.83
CA ILE A 107 -9.20 -8.42 4.68
C ILE A 107 -8.26 -7.65 5.62
N MET A 108 -8.04 -8.20 6.82
CA MET A 108 -7.11 -7.64 7.81
C MET A 108 -5.66 -7.57 7.31
N ILE A 109 -5.23 -8.51 6.47
CA ILE A 109 -3.88 -8.53 5.90
C ILE A 109 -3.71 -7.36 4.93
N TYR A 110 -4.69 -7.08 4.07
CA TYR A 110 -4.66 -5.92 3.18
C TYR A 110 -4.57 -4.61 3.95
N ASN A 111 -5.36 -4.47 5.02
CA ASN A 111 -5.34 -3.26 5.85
C ASN A 111 -3.95 -3.02 6.47
N VAL A 112 -3.29 -4.09 6.94
CA VAL A 112 -1.92 -4.01 7.47
C VAL A 112 -0.92 -3.65 6.37
N ILE A 113 -1.02 -4.25 5.19
CA ILE A 113 -0.16 -3.93 4.05
C ILE A 113 -0.31 -2.45 3.67
N MET A 114 -1.54 -1.93 3.56
CA MET A 114 -1.78 -0.51 3.25
C MET A 114 -1.14 0.43 4.28
N ILE A 115 -1.22 0.09 5.58
CA ILE A 115 -0.56 0.89 6.62
C ILE A 115 0.95 0.88 6.44
N ILE A 116 1.54 -0.30 6.18
CA ILE A 116 2.98 -0.44 5.97
C ILE A 116 3.41 0.35 4.73
N GLU A 117 2.77 0.13 3.58
CA GLU A 117 3.05 0.87 2.35
C GLU A 117 2.91 2.37 2.54
N GLY A 118 1.83 2.80 3.20
CA GLY A 118 1.58 4.20 3.44
C GLY A 118 2.64 4.83 4.35
N PHE A 119 3.12 4.10 5.34
CA PHE A 119 4.24 4.54 6.18
C PHE A 119 5.52 4.73 5.35
N PHE A 120 5.86 3.77 4.48
CA PHE A 120 7.04 3.89 3.62
C PHE A 120 6.92 5.01 2.59
N LEU A 121 5.74 5.28 2.05
CA LEU A 121 5.50 6.44 1.17
C LEU A 121 5.68 7.78 1.89
N VAL A 122 5.26 7.88 3.16
CA VAL A 122 5.51 9.08 3.98
C VAL A 122 7.00 9.23 4.28
N MET A 123 7.69 8.13 4.59
CA MET A 123 9.15 8.14 4.81
C MET A 123 9.91 8.55 3.55
N ALA A 124 9.47 8.10 2.37
CA ALA A 124 10.08 8.46 1.08
C ALA A 124 10.08 9.98 0.85
N MET A 125 9.03 10.71 1.28
CA MET A 125 9.01 12.18 1.22
C MET A 125 10.21 12.81 1.94
N PHE A 126 10.57 12.28 3.11
CA PHE A 126 11.68 12.82 3.89
C PHE A 126 13.02 12.38 3.34
N ALA A 127 13.12 11.16 2.81
CA ALA A 127 14.37 10.62 2.31
C ALA A 127 14.85 11.25 0.99
N MET A 128 13.96 11.82 0.18
CA MET A 128 14.31 12.50 -1.08
C MET A 128 14.94 13.89 -0.91
N ASN A 129 14.91 14.45 0.31
CA ASN A 129 15.39 15.81 0.60
C ASN A 129 16.79 15.86 1.25
N PHE A 130 17.54 14.75 1.27
CA PHE A 130 18.92 14.64 1.76
C PHE A 130 19.88 14.34 0.61
#